data_AF-A0A1Q3GJ84-F1
#
_entry.id   AF-A0A1Q3GJ84-F1
#
_cell.length_a   1.000
_cell.length_b   1.000
_cell.length_c   1.000
_cell.angle_alpha   90.00
_cell.angle_beta   90.00
_cell.angle_gamma   90.00
#
_symmetry.space_group_name_H-M   'P 1'
#
loop_
_entity.id
_entity.type
_entity.pdbx_description
1 polymer ?
#
loop_
_entity_poly.entity_id
_entity_poly.type
_entity_poly.pdbx_seq_one_letter_code
_entity_poly.pdbx_strand_id
1 'polypeptide(L)'
;MAFLVLWNAEATQAQNKKLPKGKWLTQVGMGMMNMKLMMNFVGNTIEMDAVMNGQKQKEKSVVLEILASEIKKKKGKMLLKEKGKDRYGIALFKKLSKDEIIMMPPEPTLSERKQAEEFYKNAEESIRKEMVSKIPTNNPTIDMYEVGFVFRTEKRIEKLNSLPDMPELDKKGVLGLMDDMIEIYKDPKNAAIMGNPMSSLRLMEQLFIKKGYNPFTSLSKMMKSQMKFAQDKDIQKKSVEMQELMRKHVKQKKY
;
A
#
# COMPACT_ATOMS: atom_id res chain seq x y z
N MET A 1 15.04 38.32 3.36
CA MET A 1 14.65 37.04 3.99
C MET A 1 13.14 36.81 4.05
N ALA A 2 12.28 37.84 4.23
CA ALA A 2 10.81 37.68 4.27
C ALA A 2 10.18 37.18 2.94
N PHE A 3 10.72 37.59 1.78
CA PHE A 3 10.22 37.18 0.45
C PHE A 3 10.37 35.68 0.15
N LEU A 4 11.46 35.04 0.60
CA LEU A 4 11.69 33.60 0.41
C LEU A 4 10.78 32.74 1.31
N VAL A 5 10.40 33.26 2.48
CA VAL A 5 9.50 32.56 3.42
C VAL A 5 8.05 32.59 2.90
N LEU A 6 7.62 33.70 2.31
CA LEU A 6 6.28 33.83 1.71
C LEU A 6 6.11 32.95 0.46
N TRP A 7 7.11 32.88 -0.42
CA TRP A 7 7.06 32.03 -1.62
C TRP A 7 6.97 30.54 -1.25
N ASN A 8 7.70 30.09 -0.23
CA ASN A 8 7.61 28.72 0.27
C ASN A 8 6.26 28.42 0.93
N ALA A 9 5.64 29.37 1.63
CA ALA A 9 4.33 29.20 2.25
C ALA A 9 3.21 29.11 1.20
N GLU A 10 3.20 29.97 0.18
CA GLU A 10 2.22 29.93 -0.91
C GLU A 10 2.37 28.70 -1.80
N ALA A 11 3.62 28.31 -2.11
CA ALA A 11 3.89 27.07 -2.82
C ALA A 11 3.41 25.85 -2.03
N THR A 12 3.66 25.81 -0.71
CA THR A 12 3.18 24.73 0.17
C THR A 12 1.65 24.71 0.25
N GLN A 13 0.98 25.86 0.36
CA GLN A 13 -0.49 25.90 0.31
C GLN A 13 -1.06 25.43 -1.04
N ALA A 14 -0.45 25.83 -2.15
CA ALA A 14 -0.87 25.40 -3.48
C ALA A 14 -0.66 23.89 -3.71
N GLN A 15 0.40 23.32 -3.13
CA GLN A 15 0.62 21.87 -3.12
C GLN A 15 -0.36 21.16 -2.18
N ASN A 16 -0.66 21.73 -1.01
CA ASN A 16 -1.66 21.18 -0.10
C ASN A 16 -3.04 21.10 -0.73
N LYS A 17 -3.41 22.02 -1.62
CA LYS A 17 -4.67 21.93 -2.39
C LYS A 17 -4.75 20.70 -3.31
N LYS A 18 -3.62 20.13 -3.71
CA LYS A 18 -3.53 18.94 -4.59
C LYS A 18 -3.48 17.62 -3.82
N LEU A 19 -3.34 17.66 -2.48
CA LEU A 19 -3.36 16.47 -1.65
C LEU A 19 -4.72 15.76 -1.71
N PRO A 20 -4.76 14.46 -1.36
CA PRO A 20 -6.01 13.78 -1.06
C PRO A 20 -6.83 14.58 -0.05
N LYS A 21 -8.15 14.53 -0.16
CA LYS A 21 -9.08 15.24 0.73
C LYS A 21 -10.05 14.25 1.36
N GLY A 22 -10.49 14.54 2.58
CA GLY A 22 -11.47 13.73 3.30
C GLY A 22 -10.93 12.38 3.73
N LYS A 23 -11.84 11.42 3.92
CA LYS A 23 -11.53 10.10 4.48
C LYS A 23 -11.09 9.10 3.42
N TRP A 24 -9.98 8.45 3.72
CA TRP A 24 -9.34 7.41 2.93
C TRP A 24 -9.14 6.18 3.81
N LEU A 25 -9.60 5.03 3.35
CA LEU A 25 -9.64 3.82 4.15
C LEU A 25 -8.94 2.68 3.43
N THR A 26 -8.16 1.92 4.17
CA THR A 26 -7.73 0.59 3.75
C THR A 26 -8.28 -0.43 4.73
N GLN A 27 -8.71 -1.57 4.20
CA GLN A 27 -9.20 -2.70 4.98
C GLN A 27 -8.51 -3.94 4.46
N VAL A 28 -7.84 -4.65 5.37
CA VAL A 28 -7.14 -5.89 5.08
C VAL A 28 -7.66 -6.95 6.04
N GLY A 29 -8.24 -8.01 5.47
CA GLY A 29 -8.59 -9.23 6.20
C GLY A 29 -7.60 -10.33 5.84
N MET A 30 -6.86 -10.84 6.84
CA MET A 30 -5.99 -12.01 6.70
C MET A 30 -6.29 -13.01 7.82
N GLY A 31 -6.93 -14.13 7.47
CA GLY A 31 -7.32 -15.14 8.45
C GLY A 31 -8.25 -14.57 9.52
N MET A 32 -7.81 -14.56 10.78
CA MET A 32 -8.53 -13.98 11.92
C MET A 32 -8.18 -12.50 12.20
N MET A 33 -7.20 -11.93 11.49
CA MET A 33 -6.78 -10.55 11.67
C MET A 33 -7.52 -9.65 10.69
N ASN A 34 -8.35 -8.75 11.23
CA ASN A 34 -8.99 -7.69 10.46
C ASN A 34 -8.40 -6.35 10.88
N MET A 35 -7.70 -5.71 9.96
CA MET A 35 -7.14 -4.37 10.15
C MET A 35 -7.88 -3.39 9.25
N LYS A 36 -8.32 -2.28 9.85
CA LYS A 36 -8.84 -1.11 9.14
C LYS A 36 -7.99 0.09 9.54
N LEU A 37 -7.37 0.72 8.56
CA LEU A 37 -6.69 2.00 8.74
C LEU A 37 -7.51 3.09 8.05
N MET A 38 -7.71 4.20 8.74
CA MET A 38 -8.34 5.39 8.22
C MET A 38 -7.32 6.53 8.23
N MET A 39 -7.25 7.27 7.14
CA MET A 39 -6.54 8.55 7.03
C MET A 39 -7.55 9.61 6.60
N ASN A 40 -7.74 10.63 7.43
CA ASN A 40 -8.62 11.75 7.14
C ASN A 40 -7.78 13.00 6.87
N PHE A 41 -7.78 13.46 5.61
CA PHE A 41 -7.06 14.65 5.18
C PHE A 41 -7.96 15.88 5.38
N VAL A 42 -7.66 16.68 6.41
CA VAL A 42 -8.44 17.85 6.80
C VAL A 42 -7.53 19.06 6.95
N GLY A 43 -7.74 20.09 6.12
CA GLY A 43 -6.91 21.29 6.11
C GLY A 43 -5.44 20.96 5.85
N ASN A 44 -4.58 21.28 6.83
CA ASN A 44 -3.15 20.96 6.84
C ASN A 44 -2.82 19.77 7.77
N THR A 45 -3.79 18.91 8.07
CA THR A 45 -3.60 17.76 8.96
C THR A 45 -4.03 16.45 8.31
N ILE A 46 -3.42 15.36 8.78
CA ILE A 46 -3.82 13.99 8.51
C ILE A 46 -4.15 13.35 9.86
N GLU A 47 -5.40 13.00 10.06
CA GLU A 47 -5.82 12.21 11.22
C GLU A 47 -5.75 10.74 10.82
N MET A 48 -4.90 9.97 11.50
CA MET A 48 -4.78 8.54 11.28
C MET A 48 -5.42 7.81 12.45
N ASP A 49 -6.27 6.83 12.14
CA ASP A 49 -6.86 5.92 13.12
C ASP A 49 -6.66 4.48 12.65
N ALA A 50 -6.35 3.59 13.59
CA ALA A 50 -6.24 2.17 13.32
C ALA A 50 -7.25 1.39 14.18
N VAL A 51 -7.96 0.46 13.55
CA VAL A 51 -8.84 -0.51 14.20
C VAL A 51 -8.33 -1.90 13.86
N MET A 52 -8.05 -2.70 14.88
CA MET A 52 -7.65 -4.10 14.75
C MET A 52 -8.67 -4.96 15.48
N ASN A 53 -9.27 -5.92 14.77
CA ASN A 53 -10.28 -6.83 15.31
C ASN A 53 -11.44 -6.10 16.02
N GLY A 54 -11.91 -5.00 15.44
CA GLY A 54 -12.99 -4.17 15.99
C GLY A 54 -12.56 -3.22 17.12
N GLN A 55 -11.32 -3.31 17.61
CA GLN A 55 -10.82 -2.45 18.69
C GLN A 55 -9.92 -1.33 18.16
N LYS A 56 -10.23 -0.09 18.57
CA LYS A 56 -9.41 1.08 18.25
C LYS A 56 -8.05 0.97 18.93
N GLN A 57 -6.99 1.11 18.14
CA GLN A 57 -5.61 1.07 18.59
C GLN A 57 -5.14 2.50 18.86
N LYS A 58 -5.30 2.97 20.11
CA LYS A 58 -4.99 4.36 20.50
C LYS A 58 -3.55 4.76 20.17
N GLU A 59 -2.59 3.86 20.38
CA GLU A 59 -1.16 4.11 20.13
C GLU A 59 -0.84 4.30 18.64
N LYS A 60 -1.67 3.76 17.76
CA LYS A 60 -1.56 3.92 16.30
C LYS A 60 -2.47 5.03 15.75
N SER A 61 -3.16 5.73 16.63
CA SER A 61 -4.05 6.83 16.28
C SER A 61 -3.33 8.15 16.53
N VAL A 62 -2.93 8.85 15.48
CA VAL A 62 -2.10 10.06 15.56
C VAL A 62 -2.67 11.16 14.68
N VAL A 63 -2.44 12.41 15.08
CA VAL A 63 -2.72 13.58 14.25
C VAL A 63 -1.40 14.13 13.74
N LEU A 64 -1.25 14.22 12.43
CA LEU A 64 -0.03 14.64 11.77
C LEU A 64 -0.25 15.98 11.06
N GLU A 65 0.53 16.99 11.42
CA GLU A 65 0.57 18.29 10.74
C GLU A 65 1.44 18.20 9.49
N ILE A 66 0.93 18.69 8.38
CA ILE A 66 1.64 18.73 7.09
C ILE A 66 2.47 20.01 7.05
N LEU A 67 3.78 19.85 7.25
CA LEU A 67 4.73 20.98 7.25
C LEU A 67 5.12 21.39 5.84
N ALA A 68 5.28 20.41 4.95
CA ALA A 68 5.58 20.64 3.54
C ALA A 68 5.00 19.51 2.68
N SER A 69 4.63 19.82 1.44
CA SER A 69 4.21 18.82 0.46
C SER A 69 4.70 19.17 -0.93
N GLU A 70 4.97 18.14 -1.72
CA GLU A 70 5.34 18.27 -3.13
C GLU A 70 4.60 17.20 -3.92
N ILE A 71 3.84 17.62 -4.94
CA ILE A 71 3.10 16.71 -5.81
C ILE A 71 3.52 16.96 -7.26
N LYS A 72 4.00 15.89 -7.91
CA LYS A 72 4.38 15.87 -9.32
C LYS A 72 3.67 14.73 -10.04
N LYS A 73 2.84 15.08 -11.03
CA LYS A 73 1.97 14.14 -11.76
C LYS A 73 1.02 13.40 -10.79
N LYS A 74 1.21 12.08 -10.62
CA LYS A 74 0.41 11.21 -9.73
C LYS A 74 1.15 10.85 -8.44
N LYS A 75 2.36 11.36 -8.22
CA LYS A 75 3.20 11.04 -7.06
C LYS A 75 3.29 12.25 -6.14
N GLY A 76 3.30 12.03 -4.84
CA GLY A 76 3.48 13.10 -3.88
C GLY A 76 4.24 12.66 -2.64
N LYS A 77 4.99 13.58 -2.07
CA LYS A 77 5.70 13.42 -0.80
C LYS A 77 5.25 14.49 0.19
N MET A 78 5.25 14.15 1.48
CA MET A 78 4.88 15.05 2.56
C MET A 78 5.89 14.96 3.71
N LEU A 79 6.26 16.10 4.27
CA LEU A 79 6.90 16.20 5.57
C LEU A 79 5.81 16.40 6.62
N LEU A 80 5.79 15.52 7.63
CA LEU A 80 4.75 15.44 8.64
C LEU A 80 5.36 15.65 10.03
N LYS A 81 4.61 16.27 10.94
CA LYS A 81 4.93 16.38 12.36
C LYS A 81 3.78 15.83 13.20
N GLU A 82 4.07 15.00 14.20
CA GLU A 82 3.04 14.57 15.15
C GLU A 82 2.61 15.74 16.05
N LYS A 83 1.30 16.01 16.09
CA LYS A 83 0.77 17.16 16.84
C LYS A 83 1.10 17.03 18.32
N GLY A 84 1.69 18.08 18.89
CA GLY A 84 2.09 18.12 20.30
C GLY A 84 3.35 17.32 20.65
N LYS A 85 4.06 16.75 19.66
CA LYS A 85 5.35 16.06 19.87
C LYS A 85 6.38 16.53 18.86
N ASP A 86 7.65 16.54 19.24
CA ASP A 86 8.76 16.76 18.31
C ASP A 86 9.15 15.44 17.65
N ARG A 87 8.19 14.88 16.90
CA ARG A 87 8.36 13.68 16.08
C ARG A 87 7.92 13.97 14.66
N TYR A 88 8.76 13.60 13.71
CA TYR A 88 8.61 13.94 12.29
C TYR A 88 8.65 12.68 11.45
N GLY A 89 7.90 12.67 10.35
CA GLY A 89 7.81 11.55 9.42
C GLY A 89 7.72 12.02 7.98
N ILE A 90 8.03 11.11 7.06
CA ILE A 90 7.90 11.35 5.63
C ILE A 90 6.88 10.36 5.07
N ALA A 91 5.89 10.87 4.35
CA ALA A 91 4.95 10.05 3.61
C ALA A 91 5.20 10.16 2.11
N LEU A 92 5.20 9.02 1.42
CA LEU A 92 5.17 8.95 -0.04
C LEU A 92 3.84 8.34 -0.48
N PHE A 93 3.24 8.89 -1.54
CA PHE A 93 2.02 8.32 -2.11
C PHE A 93 1.93 8.41 -3.62
N LYS A 94 1.16 7.48 -4.19
CA LYS A 94 0.78 7.46 -5.61
C LYS A 94 -0.72 7.45 -5.75
N LYS A 95 -1.26 8.38 -6.54
CA LYS A 95 -2.65 8.38 -6.97
C LYS A 95 -2.85 7.36 -8.09
N LEU A 96 -3.61 6.31 -7.83
CA LEU A 96 -3.98 5.32 -8.84
C LEU A 96 -5.17 5.82 -9.66
N SER A 97 -6.20 6.30 -8.98
CA SER A 97 -7.41 6.86 -9.57
C SER A 97 -7.91 8.04 -8.73
N LYS A 98 -9.08 8.59 -9.04
CA LYS A 98 -9.71 9.61 -8.18
C LYS A 98 -10.14 9.05 -6.82
N ASP A 99 -10.33 7.74 -6.72
CA ASP A 99 -10.89 7.05 -5.57
C ASP A 99 -9.89 6.11 -4.88
N GLU A 100 -8.65 6.01 -5.38
CA GLU A 100 -7.64 5.07 -4.88
C GLU A 100 -6.24 5.71 -4.87
N ILE A 101 -5.54 5.59 -3.75
CA ILE A 101 -4.14 5.96 -3.57
C ILE A 101 -3.36 4.78 -2.97
N ILE A 102 -2.07 4.69 -3.27
CA ILE A 102 -1.12 3.82 -2.56
C ILE A 102 -0.29 4.71 -1.65
N MET A 103 -0.17 4.30 -0.39
CA MET A 103 0.65 4.99 0.59
C MET A 103 1.05 3.99 1.68
N MET A 104 2.27 4.09 2.21
CA MET A 104 2.57 3.49 3.50
C MET A 104 2.07 4.40 4.62
N PRO A 105 1.44 3.88 5.68
CA PRO A 105 1.03 4.69 6.81
C PRO A 105 2.26 5.45 7.33
N PRO A 106 2.19 6.79 7.46
CA PRO A 106 3.32 7.56 7.93
C PRO A 106 3.65 7.24 9.38
N GLU A 107 4.93 6.96 9.64
CA GLU A 107 5.44 6.74 11.00
C GLU A 107 6.39 7.89 11.36
N PRO A 108 6.03 8.75 12.34
CA PRO A 108 6.88 9.86 12.76
C PRO A 108 8.00 9.37 13.69
N THR A 109 9.12 8.96 13.11
CA THR A 109 10.26 8.36 13.84
C THR A 109 11.43 9.30 14.08
N LEU A 110 11.51 10.42 13.34
CA LEU A 110 12.61 11.39 13.46
C LEU A 110 12.35 12.37 14.59
N SER A 111 13.33 12.60 15.47
CA SER A 111 13.19 13.51 16.62
C SER A 111 13.68 14.94 16.36
N GLU A 112 14.43 15.16 15.27
CA GLU A 112 15.02 16.46 14.96
C GLU A 112 14.45 17.08 13.68
N ARG A 113 14.02 18.34 13.78
CA ARG A 113 13.43 19.08 12.67
C ARG A 113 14.38 19.22 11.48
N LYS A 114 15.64 19.61 11.73
CA LYS A 114 16.64 19.82 10.66
C LYS A 114 16.90 18.52 9.90
N GLN A 115 17.08 17.42 10.63
CA GLN A 115 17.24 16.08 10.04
C GLN A 115 16.02 15.69 9.20
N ALA A 116 14.81 15.98 9.67
CA ALA A 116 13.58 15.68 8.92
C ALA A 116 13.43 16.51 7.64
N GLU A 117 13.80 17.80 7.68
CA GLU A 117 13.80 18.67 6.49
C GLU A 117 14.85 18.22 5.45
N GLU A 118 16.03 17.80 5.91
CA GLU A 118 17.07 17.25 5.04
C GLU A 118 16.66 15.91 4.43
N PHE A 119 16.10 15.01 5.26
CA PHE A 119 15.57 13.74 4.78
C PHE A 119 14.44 13.97 3.76
N TYR A 120 13.52 14.91 3.99
CA TYR A 120 12.43 15.22 3.06
C TYR A 120 12.91 15.68 1.67
N LYS A 121 13.99 16.48 1.62
CA LYS A 121 14.61 16.90 0.34
C LYS A 121 15.12 15.69 -0.43
N ASN A 122 15.77 14.76 0.26
CA ASN A 122 16.41 13.58 -0.32
C ASN A 122 15.58 12.29 -0.19
N ALA A 123 14.30 12.38 0.18
CA ALA A 123 13.50 11.25 0.66
C ALA A 123 13.43 10.11 -0.36
N GLU A 124 13.29 10.47 -1.63
CA GLU A 124 13.24 9.53 -2.74
C GLU A 124 14.51 8.69 -2.85
N GLU A 125 15.68 9.32 -2.70
CA GLU A 125 16.95 8.63 -2.77
C GLU A 125 17.24 7.83 -1.50
N SER A 126 16.97 8.42 -0.33
CA SER A 126 17.18 7.79 0.97
C SER A 126 16.33 6.53 1.15
N ILE A 127 15.03 6.61 0.86
CA ILE A 127 14.11 5.47 0.96
C ILE A 127 14.49 4.41 -0.07
N ARG A 128 14.84 4.80 -1.31
CA ARG A 128 15.32 3.85 -2.32
C ARG A 128 16.56 3.09 -1.84
N LYS A 129 17.55 3.78 -1.26
CA LYS A 129 18.77 3.14 -0.73
C LYS A 129 18.45 2.18 0.41
N GLU A 130 17.57 2.56 1.33
CA GLU A 130 17.12 1.71 2.43
C GLU A 130 16.37 0.46 1.94
N MET A 131 15.48 0.63 0.95
CA MET A 131 14.77 -0.50 0.36
C MET A 131 15.72 -1.45 -0.37
N VAL A 132 16.69 -0.93 -1.11
CA VAL A 132 17.71 -1.75 -1.79
C VAL A 132 18.58 -2.49 -0.79
N SER A 133 19.00 -1.87 0.32
CA SER A 133 19.88 -2.51 1.30
C SER A 133 19.23 -3.68 2.05
N LYS A 134 17.89 -3.63 2.23
CA LYS A 134 17.12 -4.70 2.87
C LYS A 134 16.77 -5.86 1.92
N ILE A 135 17.02 -5.71 0.63
CA ILE A 135 16.67 -6.71 -0.37
C ILE A 135 17.94 -7.41 -0.86
N PRO A 136 18.07 -8.74 -0.70
CA PRO A 136 19.29 -9.49 -1.00
C PRO A 136 19.65 -9.58 -2.50
N THR A 137 19.09 -8.74 -3.37
CA THR A 137 19.21 -8.83 -4.84
C THR A 137 19.96 -7.64 -5.42
N ASN A 138 20.83 -7.87 -6.42
CA ASN A 138 21.45 -6.81 -7.21
C ASN A 138 20.40 -6.14 -8.12
N ASN A 139 20.07 -4.88 -7.83
CA ASN A 139 19.15 -4.00 -8.59
C ASN A 139 17.66 -4.35 -8.58
N PRO A 140 16.95 -4.14 -7.47
CA PRO A 140 15.51 -4.02 -7.54
C PRO A 140 15.13 -2.68 -8.21
N THR A 141 14.42 -2.73 -9.34
CA THR A 141 13.67 -1.59 -9.90
C THR A 141 12.41 -1.33 -9.08
N ILE A 142 12.57 -1.11 -7.77
CA ILE A 142 11.46 -0.81 -6.89
C ILE A 142 11.10 0.65 -7.01
N ASP A 143 9.88 0.90 -7.45
CA ASP A 143 9.25 2.20 -7.31
C ASP A 143 8.69 2.32 -5.89
N MET A 144 9.36 3.07 -5.01
CA MET A 144 8.91 3.30 -3.63
C MET A 144 7.48 3.88 -3.53
N TYR A 145 6.99 4.52 -4.59
CA TYR A 145 5.61 5.03 -4.64
C TYR A 145 4.55 3.95 -4.92
N GLU A 146 4.99 2.75 -5.29
CA GLU A 146 4.13 1.58 -5.47
C GLU A 146 4.02 0.73 -4.20
N VAL A 147 4.74 1.10 -3.15
CA VAL A 147 4.86 0.37 -1.90
C VAL A 147 3.87 0.92 -0.89
N GLY A 148 3.04 0.05 -0.32
CA GLY A 148 2.12 0.38 0.76
C GLY A 148 0.74 -0.24 0.58
N PHE A 149 -0.23 0.31 1.31
CA PHE A 149 -1.62 -0.14 1.24
C PHE A 149 -2.38 0.70 0.22
N VAL A 150 -3.38 0.09 -0.42
CA VAL A 150 -4.34 0.82 -1.23
C VAL A 150 -5.39 1.44 -0.32
N PHE A 151 -5.33 2.75 -0.16
CA PHE A 151 -6.38 3.50 0.50
C PHE A 151 -7.42 3.95 -0.52
N ARG A 152 -8.69 3.89 -0.12
CA ARG A 152 -9.84 4.13 -0.98
C ARG A 152 -10.82 5.11 -0.33
N THR A 153 -11.55 5.84 -1.14
CA THR A 153 -12.67 6.67 -0.66
C THR A 153 -13.78 5.81 -0.07
N GLU A 154 -14.58 6.36 0.85
CA GLU A 154 -15.74 5.66 1.44
C GLU A 154 -16.67 5.08 0.36
N LYS A 155 -17.02 5.90 -0.64
CA LYS A 155 -17.81 5.50 -1.81
C LYS A 155 -17.24 4.28 -2.53
N ARG A 156 -15.90 4.21 -2.67
CA ARG A 156 -15.25 3.08 -3.33
C ARG A 156 -15.29 1.83 -2.46
N ILE A 157 -15.11 1.96 -1.15
CA ILE A 157 -15.25 0.85 -0.21
C ILE A 157 -16.67 0.29 -0.24
N GLU A 158 -17.70 1.15 -0.20
CA GLU A 158 -19.12 0.74 -0.29
C GLU A 158 -19.40 -0.04 -1.57
N LYS A 159 -18.96 0.48 -2.72
CA LYS A 159 -19.10 -0.20 -4.02
C LYS A 159 -18.40 -1.56 -4.07
N LEU A 160 -17.26 -1.71 -3.38
CA LEU A 160 -16.53 -2.98 -3.34
C LEU A 160 -17.19 -3.97 -2.37
N ASN A 161 -17.74 -3.49 -1.25
CA ASN A 161 -18.49 -4.30 -0.29
C ASN A 161 -19.83 -4.80 -0.85
N SER A 162 -20.44 -4.07 -1.79
CA SER A 162 -21.67 -4.50 -2.46
C SER A 162 -21.46 -5.58 -3.51
N LEU A 163 -20.22 -5.93 -3.85
CA LEU A 163 -19.94 -7.06 -4.72
C LEU A 163 -20.31 -8.37 -4.02
N PRO A 164 -20.77 -9.41 -4.76
CA PRO A 164 -21.02 -10.70 -4.17
C PRO A 164 -19.74 -11.29 -3.58
N ASP A 165 -19.91 -12.09 -2.54
CA ASP A 165 -18.82 -12.91 -2.06
C ASP A 165 -18.38 -13.92 -3.13
N MET A 166 -17.11 -14.29 -3.10
CA MET A 166 -16.64 -15.44 -3.88
C MET A 166 -17.38 -16.72 -3.43
N PRO A 167 -17.84 -17.59 -4.35
CA PRO A 167 -18.34 -18.90 -3.99
C PRO A 167 -17.22 -19.77 -3.43
N GLU A 168 -17.59 -20.87 -2.78
CA GLU A 168 -16.63 -21.93 -2.52
C GLU A 168 -16.16 -22.52 -3.86
N LEU A 169 -14.86 -22.68 -4.03
CA LEU A 169 -14.28 -23.18 -5.27
C LEU A 169 -14.07 -24.69 -5.20
N ASP A 170 -14.49 -25.39 -6.25
CA ASP A 170 -14.06 -26.76 -6.52
C ASP A 170 -12.62 -26.79 -7.07
N LYS A 171 -12.07 -27.99 -7.32
CA LYS A 171 -10.69 -28.14 -7.83
C LYS A 171 -10.47 -27.33 -9.11
N LYS A 172 -11.43 -27.37 -10.05
CA LYS A 172 -11.34 -26.67 -11.33
C LYS A 172 -11.31 -25.15 -11.14
N GLY A 173 -12.17 -24.63 -10.26
CA GLY A 173 -12.21 -23.22 -9.88
C GLY A 173 -10.92 -22.76 -9.21
N VAL A 174 -10.34 -23.56 -8.32
CA VAL A 174 -9.04 -23.27 -7.69
C VAL A 174 -7.93 -23.20 -8.75
N LEU A 175 -7.81 -24.20 -9.62
CA LEU A 175 -6.81 -24.21 -10.69
C LEU A 175 -6.97 -23.02 -11.63
N GLY A 176 -8.19 -22.71 -12.06
CA GLY A 176 -8.45 -21.55 -12.93
C GLY A 176 -8.05 -20.22 -12.30
N LEU A 177 -8.27 -20.06 -10.99
CA LEU A 177 -7.86 -18.84 -10.28
C LEU A 177 -6.33 -18.76 -10.12
N MET A 178 -5.65 -19.89 -9.96
CA MET A 178 -4.18 -19.94 -9.97
C MET A 178 -3.61 -19.60 -11.35
N ASP A 179 -4.24 -20.07 -12.44
CA ASP A 179 -3.86 -19.70 -13.80
C ASP A 179 -4.00 -18.19 -14.05
N ASP A 180 -5.11 -17.58 -13.62
CA ASP A 180 -5.27 -16.13 -13.73
C ASP A 180 -4.20 -15.36 -12.94
N MET A 181 -3.80 -15.86 -11.77
CA MET A 181 -2.71 -15.27 -10.99
C MET A 181 -1.35 -15.43 -11.68
N ILE A 182 -1.10 -16.58 -12.31
CA ILE A 182 0.11 -16.83 -13.10
C ILE A 182 0.20 -15.83 -14.26
N GLU A 183 -0.90 -15.59 -14.98
CA GLU A 183 -0.92 -14.60 -16.07
C GLU A 183 -0.66 -13.17 -15.55
N ILE A 184 -1.19 -12.81 -14.39
CA ILE A 184 -0.85 -11.55 -13.72
C ILE A 184 0.66 -11.47 -13.41
N TYR A 185 1.27 -12.56 -12.96
CA TYR A 185 2.71 -12.60 -12.65
C TYR A 185 3.62 -12.64 -13.88
N LYS A 186 3.08 -13.02 -15.04
CA LYS A 186 3.80 -12.96 -16.32
C LYS A 186 3.75 -11.56 -16.95
N ASP A 187 2.75 -10.74 -16.64
CA ASP A 187 2.65 -9.38 -17.20
C ASP A 187 3.85 -8.51 -16.78
N PRO A 188 4.67 -8.03 -17.73
CA PRO A 188 5.83 -7.18 -17.44
C PRO A 188 5.48 -5.88 -16.69
N LYS A 189 4.25 -5.37 -16.82
CA LYS A 189 3.79 -4.18 -16.10
C LYS A 189 3.76 -4.37 -14.59
N ASN A 190 3.59 -5.61 -14.15
CA ASN A 190 3.57 -5.96 -12.72
C ASN A 190 4.98 -6.23 -12.16
N ALA A 191 6.02 -6.27 -13.00
CA ALA A 191 7.39 -6.58 -12.56
C ALA A 191 7.88 -5.62 -11.45
N ALA A 192 7.55 -4.34 -11.56
CA ALA A 192 7.95 -3.31 -10.59
C ALA A 192 7.37 -3.52 -9.18
N ILE A 193 6.32 -4.34 -9.05
CA ILE A 193 5.59 -4.53 -7.80
C ILE A 193 5.74 -5.96 -7.25
N MET A 194 6.11 -6.95 -8.06
CA MET A 194 6.22 -8.35 -7.65
C MET A 194 7.31 -8.67 -6.63
N GLY A 195 8.25 -7.74 -6.37
CA GLY A 195 9.27 -7.90 -5.33
C GLY A 195 8.80 -7.59 -3.89
N ASN A 196 7.53 -7.20 -3.71
CA ASN A 196 6.99 -6.77 -2.41
C ASN A 196 5.76 -7.61 -2.02
N PRO A 197 5.73 -8.26 -0.83
CA PRO A 197 4.58 -9.04 -0.37
C PRO A 197 3.24 -8.28 -0.36
N MET A 198 3.26 -6.98 -0.02
CA MET A 198 2.07 -6.13 -0.03
C MET A 198 1.50 -5.92 -1.43
N SER A 199 2.39 -5.86 -2.43
CA SER A 199 1.98 -5.75 -3.82
C SER A 199 1.35 -7.04 -4.34
N SER A 200 1.80 -8.21 -3.88
CA SER A 200 1.18 -9.49 -4.24
C SER A 200 -0.25 -9.58 -3.71
N LEU A 201 -0.48 -9.12 -2.47
CA LEU A 201 -1.84 -8.99 -1.91
C LEU A 201 -2.71 -8.05 -2.76
N ARG A 202 -2.14 -6.91 -3.20
CA ARG A 202 -2.83 -5.96 -4.08
C ARG A 202 -3.20 -6.57 -5.43
N LEU A 203 -2.31 -7.38 -6.02
CA LEU A 203 -2.56 -8.05 -7.30
C LEU A 203 -3.70 -9.07 -7.18
N MET A 204 -3.73 -9.86 -6.10
CA MET A 204 -4.85 -10.76 -5.80
C MET A 204 -6.15 -9.97 -5.61
N GLU A 205 -6.10 -8.86 -4.88
CA GLU A 205 -7.25 -7.99 -4.68
C GLU A 205 -7.82 -7.48 -6.02
N GLN A 206 -6.96 -7.04 -6.93
CA GLN A 206 -7.36 -6.59 -8.27
C GLN A 206 -7.97 -7.72 -9.09
N LEU A 207 -7.46 -8.94 -8.97
CA LEU A 207 -8.05 -10.11 -9.63
C LEU A 207 -9.48 -10.37 -9.14
N PHE A 208 -9.71 -10.34 -7.82
CA PHE A 208 -11.05 -10.53 -7.25
C PHE A 208 -12.02 -9.46 -7.74
N ILE A 209 -11.59 -8.19 -7.72
CA ILE A 209 -12.39 -7.07 -8.24
C ILE A 209 -12.71 -7.27 -9.72
N LYS A 210 -11.74 -7.70 -10.54
CA LYS A 210 -11.93 -7.97 -11.98
C LYS A 210 -12.91 -9.12 -12.21
N LYS A 211 -12.90 -10.14 -11.36
CA LYS A 211 -13.86 -11.25 -11.36
C LYS A 211 -15.23 -10.89 -10.76
N GLY A 212 -15.40 -9.66 -10.26
CA GLY A 212 -16.66 -9.19 -9.71
C GLY A 212 -16.94 -9.65 -8.28
N TYR A 213 -15.92 -10.06 -7.52
CA TYR A 213 -16.07 -10.50 -6.14
C TYR A 213 -15.64 -9.44 -5.13
N ASN A 214 -16.23 -9.49 -3.94
CA ASN A 214 -15.85 -8.66 -2.81
C ASN A 214 -14.39 -8.95 -2.40
N PRO A 215 -13.45 -8.00 -2.59
CA PRO A 215 -12.05 -8.22 -2.29
C PRO A 215 -11.77 -8.47 -0.79
N PHE A 216 -12.62 -7.98 0.10
CA PHE A 216 -12.42 -8.05 1.56
C PHE A 216 -12.75 -9.43 2.15
N THR A 217 -13.54 -10.24 1.44
CA THR A 217 -13.91 -11.61 1.86
C THR A 217 -13.27 -12.68 0.98
N SER A 218 -12.94 -12.35 -0.27
CA SER A 218 -12.46 -13.31 -1.28
C SER A 218 -11.17 -14.02 -0.90
N LEU A 219 -10.20 -13.33 -0.29
CA LEU A 219 -8.92 -13.95 0.10
C LEU A 219 -9.12 -15.10 1.09
N SER A 220 -9.95 -14.90 2.11
CA SER A 220 -10.25 -15.94 3.11
C SER A 220 -10.93 -17.15 2.47
N LYS A 221 -11.88 -16.91 1.55
CA LYS A 221 -12.59 -17.98 0.82
C LYS A 221 -11.67 -18.73 -0.14
N MET A 222 -10.74 -18.04 -0.79
CA MET A 222 -9.71 -18.64 -1.64
C MET A 222 -8.81 -19.56 -0.81
N MET A 223 -8.28 -19.07 0.32
CA MET A 223 -7.44 -19.88 1.20
C MET A 223 -8.17 -21.12 1.71
N LYS A 224 -9.44 -20.98 2.15
CA LYS A 224 -10.26 -22.12 2.57
C LYS A 224 -10.44 -23.14 1.45
N SER A 225 -10.73 -22.68 0.22
CA SER A 225 -10.91 -23.58 -0.93
C SER A 225 -9.59 -24.27 -1.30
N GLN A 226 -8.46 -23.56 -1.27
CA GLN A 226 -7.13 -24.14 -1.52
C GLN A 226 -6.76 -25.20 -0.48
N MET A 227 -7.08 -24.99 0.80
CA MET A 227 -6.80 -25.97 1.86
C MET A 227 -7.50 -27.31 1.63
N LYS A 228 -8.70 -27.32 1.04
CA LYS A 228 -9.42 -28.57 0.72
C LYS A 228 -8.68 -29.45 -0.29
N PHE A 229 -7.81 -28.85 -1.10
CA PHE A 229 -7.06 -29.54 -2.14
C PHE A 229 -5.53 -29.41 -1.95
N ALA A 230 -5.05 -29.14 -0.75
CA ALA A 230 -3.62 -28.90 -0.48
C ALA A 230 -2.70 -30.09 -0.86
N GLN A 231 -3.24 -31.30 -0.86
CA GLN A 231 -2.53 -32.53 -1.24
C GLN A 231 -2.72 -32.91 -2.72
N ASP A 232 -3.45 -32.11 -3.49
CA ASP A 232 -3.68 -32.38 -4.92
C ASP A 232 -2.44 -32.02 -5.75
N LYS A 233 -1.98 -32.97 -6.57
CA LYS A 233 -0.74 -32.82 -7.35
C LYS A 233 -0.79 -31.66 -8.35
N ASP A 234 -1.93 -31.39 -8.96
CA ASP A 234 -2.05 -30.32 -9.97
C ASP A 234 -1.98 -28.96 -9.29
N ILE A 235 -2.60 -28.83 -8.12
CA ILE A 235 -2.56 -27.60 -7.32
C ILE A 235 -1.17 -27.37 -6.73
N GLN A 236 -0.48 -28.43 -6.29
CA GLN A 236 0.92 -28.33 -5.87
C GLN A 236 1.82 -27.87 -7.03
N LYS A 237 1.66 -28.46 -8.22
CA LYS A 237 2.40 -28.06 -9.43
C LYS A 237 2.18 -26.58 -9.76
N LYS A 238 0.94 -26.10 -9.72
CA LYS A 238 0.62 -24.67 -9.95
C LYS A 238 1.18 -23.76 -8.87
N SER A 239 1.18 -24.21 -7.62
CA SER A 239 1.74 -23.46 -6.50
C SER A 239 3.26 -23.28 -6.67
N VAL A 240 3.96 -24.32 -7.13
CA VAL A 240 5.39 -24.26 -7.46
C VAL A 240 5.64 -23.30 -8.63
N GLU A 241 4.84 -23.37 -9.71
CA GLU A 241 4.94 -22.44 -10.85
C GLU A 241 4.82 -20.98 -10.40
N MET A 242 3.83 -20.66 -9.56
CA MET A 242 3.65 -19.32 -8.98
C MET A 242 4.86 -18.90 -8.13
N GLN A 243 5.38 -19.79 -7.27
CA GLN A 243 6.55 -19.50 -6.45
C GLN A 243 7.80 -19.23 -7.30
N GLU A 244 8.01 -19.99 -8.37
CA GLU A 244 9.12 -19.80 -9.30
C GLU A 244 9.02 -18.46 -10.04
N LEU A 245 7.83 -18.07 -10.49
CA LEU A 245 7.61 -16.76 -11.12
C LEU A 245 7.94 -15.63 -10.15
N MET A 246 7.45 -15.69 -8.91
CA MET A 246 7.79 -14.69 -7.88
C MET A 246 9.30 -14.68 -7.59
N ARG A 247 9.95 -15.85 -7.51
CA ARG A 247 11.41 -15.95 -7.31
C ARG A 247 12.22 -15.40 -8.48
N LYS A 248 11.76 -15.53 -9.72
CA LYS A 248 12.44 -14.91 -10.88
C LYS A 248 12.47 -13.38 -10.77
N HIS A 249 11.42 -12.80 -10.20
CA HIS A 249 11.33 -11.36 -9.92
C HIS A 249 12.08 -10.95 -8.64
N VAL A 250 12.39 -11.90 -7.76
CA VAL A 250 13.17 -11.73 -6.53
C VAL A 250 14.43 -12.60 -6.61
N LYS A 251 15.41 -12.23 -7.46
CA LYS A 251 16.66 -13.01 -7.62
C LYS A 251 17.42 -13.17 -6.31
N GLN A 252 17.22 -14.28 -5.60
CA GLN A 252 17.94 -14.57 -4.36
C GLN A 252 19.45 -14.75 -4.62
N LYS A 253 20.29 -14.18 -3.75
CA LYS A 253 21.72 -14.55 -3.68
C LYS A 253 21.82 -16.04 -3.39
N LYS A 254 22.53 -16.78 -4.23
CA LYS A 254 23.04 -18.11 -3.85
C LYS A 254 24.14 -17.86 -2.81
N TYR A 255 23.98 -18.45 -1.63
CA TYR A 255 25.04 -18.55 -0.63
C TYR A 255 26.03 -19.64 -1.03
#